data_AF-A0A968MNL1-F1
#
_entry.id   AF-A0A968MNL1-F1
#
_cell.length_a   1.000
_cell.length_b   1.000
_cell.length_c   1.000
_cell.angle_alpha   90.00
_cell.angle_beta   90.00
_cell.angle_gamma   90.00
#
_symmetry.space_group_name_H-M   'P 1'
#
loop_
_entity.id
_entity.type
_entity.pdbx_description
1 polymer ?
#
loop_
_entity_poly.entity_id
_entity_poly.type
_entity_poly.pdbx_seq_one_letter_code
_entity_poly.pdbx_strand_id
1 'polypeptide(L)'
;MVMPPSAADIDARAQRVRALLLDVDGVLTDGRVLYLPDGSEGRVFHVRDGLGIQLLRASGLKVGILSGKVSNVVKRRAEELGVDVLLLGIEDKVTGFEESLKKLGVTPDDFDPRFAPQCVSTGVPFIITPLKSLDAVRRVKLNNDNMTALRAVFPDLDGMLVFSPQTYRPENHLNVRVLFDGLIGEPEDAATGAANGCLAAYLAQVRYFGTDVVDCRVEQGYEINRRSLLLLKAHTQDGEIQVHVGGQVVLVARGELLL
;
A
#
# COMPACT_ATOMS: atom_id res chain seq x y z
N MET A 1 15.44 -7.35 -23.76
CA MET A 1 14.09 -7.19 -24.34
C MET A 1 13.13 -7.90 -23.39
N VAL A 2 12.29 -7.16 -22.65
CA VAL A 2 11.35 -7.77 -21.70
C VAL A 2 10.25 -8.44 -22.52
N MET A 3 10.06 -9.75 -22.37
CA MET A 3 8.93 -10.44 -23.00
C MET A 3 7.62 -9.92 -22.41
N PRO A 4 6.57 -9.69 -23.22
CA PRO A 4 5.27 -9.31 -22.70
C PRO A 4 4.74 -10.40 -21.76
N PRO A 5 4.08 -10.03 -20.66
CA PRO A 5 3.53 -10.99 -19.70
C PRO A 5 2.51 -11.92 -20.39
N SER A 6 2.47 -13.19 -19.97
CA SER A 6 1.48 -14.13 -20.47
C SER A 6 0.07 -13.75 -19.99
N ALA A 7 -0.97 -14.29 -20.64
CA ALA A 7 -2.35 -14.06 -20.19
C ALA A 7 -2.57 -14.52 -18.74
N ALA A 8 -1.97 -15.66 -18.35
CA ALA A 8 -2.02 -16.16 -16.98
C ALA A 8 -1.36 -15.20 -15.98
N ASP A 9 -0.25 -14.57 -16.36
CA ASP A 9 0.42 -13.56 -15.52
C ASP A 9 -0.44 -12.29 -15.37
N ILE A 10 -1.14 -11.89 -16.44
CA ILE A 10 -2.05 -10.74 -16.42
C ILE A 10 -3.22 -11.03 -15.48
N ASP A 11 -3.84 -12.21 -15.59
CA ASP A 11 -4.95 -12.62 -14.72
C ASP A 11 -4.52 -12.68 -13.26
N ALA A 12 -3.37 -13.29 -12.97
CA ALA A 12 -2.82 -13.36 -11.62
C ALA A 12 -2.53 -11.97 -11.03
N ARG A 13 -2.10 -11.00 -11.85
CA ARG A 13 -1.89 -9.61 -11.44
C ARG A 13 -3.22 -8.88 -11.24
N ALA A 14 -4.18 -9.05 -12.15
CA ALA A 14 -5.49 -8.43 -12.07
C ALA A 14 -6.27 -8.88 -10.82
N GLN A 15 -6.17 -10.16 -10.44
CA GLN A 15 -6.77 -10.70 -9.22
C GLN A 15 -6.24 -10.07 -7.92
N ARG A 16 -5.08 -9.41 -7.95
CA ARG A 16 -4.51 -8.69 -6.78
C ARG A 16 -5.01 -7.26 -6.68
N VAL A 17 -5.63 -6.73 -7.72
CA VAL A 17 -6.18 -5.38 -7.71
C VAL A 17 -7.39 -5.36 -6.77
N ARG A 18 -7.38 -4.42 -5.83
CA ARG A 18 -8.48 -4.18 -4.87
C ARG A 18 -9.15 -2.83 -5.09
N ALA A 19 -8.47 -1.92 -5.78
CA ALA A 19 -8.98 -0.59 -6.04
C ALA A 19 -8.56 -0.07 -7.43
N LEU A 20 -9.39 0.77 -8.02
CA LEU A 20 -9.15 1.45 -9.28
C LEU A 20 -9.43 2.94 -9.13
N LEU A 21 -8.43 3.79 -9.37
CA LEU A 21 -8.59 5.25 -9.43
C LEU A 21 -8.61 5.70 -10.89
N LEU A 22 -9.69 6.36 -11.30
CA LEU A 22 -9.95 6.78 -12.67
C LEU A 22 -9.77 8.29 -12.81
N ASP A 23 -9.10 8.71 -13.88
CA ASP A 23 -9.17 10.10 -14.33
C ASP A 23 -10.55 10.41 -14.87
N VAL A 24 -10.91 11.70 -14.91
CA VAL A 24 -12.12 12.15 -15.60
C VAL A 24 -11.81 12.49 -17.04
N ASP A 25 -10.87 13.41 -17.27
CA ASP A 25 -10.66 14.01 -18.57
C ASP A 25 -9.85 13.09 -19.49
N GLY A 26 -10.46 12.66 -20.59
CA GLY A 26 -9.86 11.73 -21.54
C GLY A 26 -9.94 10.25 -21.13
N VAL A 27 -10.53 9.94 -19.97
CA VAL A 27 -10.79 8.57 -19.51
C VAL A 27 -12.28 8.30 -19.35
N LEU A 28 -12.98 9.08 -18.51
CA LEU A 28 -14.44 8.99 -18.34
C LEU A 28 -15.21 9.96 -19.24
N THR A 29 -14.49 10.92 -19.81
CA THR A 29 -14.98 11.85 -20.83
C THR A 29 -14.13 11.71 -22.08
N ASP A 30 -14.66 12.15 -23.21
CA ASP A 30 -13.92 12.26 -24.45
C ASP A 30 -13.13 13.58 -24.57
N GLY A 31 -12.86 14.25 -23.44
CA GLY A 31 -12.11 15.49 -23.37
C GLY A 31 -12.92 16.74 -23.77
N ARG A 32 -14.21 16.62 -24.09
CA ARG A 32 -15.06 17.78 -24.39
C ARG A 32 -15.51 18.48 -23.10
N VAL A 33 -15.37 19.80 -23.09
CA VAL A 33 -15.86 20.71 -22.05
C VAL A 33 -16.89 21.64 -22.68
N LEU A 34 -18.08 21.73 -22.08
CA LEU A 34 -19.17 22.59 -22.54
C LEU A 34 -19.22 23.84 -21.66
N TYR A 35 -19.09 25.01 -22.25
CA TYR A 35 -19.31 26.28 -21.54
C TYR A 35 -20.72 26.77 -21.83
N LEU A 36 -21.53 26.96 -20.79
CA LEU A 36 -22.90 27.42 -20.90
C LEU A 36 -23.00 28.95 -20.73
N PRO A 37 -24.03 29.61 -21.30
CA PRO A 37 -24.16 31.07 -21.25
C PRO A 37 -24.27 31.67 -19.83
N ASP A 38 -24.69 30.87 -18.85
CA ASP A 38 -24.75 31.26 -17.44
C ASP A 38 -23.40 31.15 -16.71
N GLY A 39 -22.34 30.78 -17.45
CA GLY A 39 -20.99 30.59 -16.92
C GLY A 39 -20.75 29.20 -16.32
N SER A 40 -21.74 28.31 -16.34
CA SER A 40 -21.57 26.94 -15.85
C SER A 40 -20.83 26.05 -16.88
N GLU A 41 -20.14 25.04 -16.37
CA GLU A 41 -19.42 24.06 -17.19
C GLU A 41 -20.16 22.71 -17.20
N GLY A 42 -20.30 22.12 -18.39
CA GLY A 42 -20.82 20.78 -18.63
C GLY A 42 -19.72 19.82 -19.10
N ARG A 43 -19.91 18.53 -18.83
CA ARG A 43 -19.05 17.44 -19.31
C ARG A 43 -19.89 16.34 -19.93
N VAL A 44 -19.37 15.70 -20.97
CA VAL A 44 -20.02 14.56 -21.63
C VAL A 44 -19.40 13.27 -21.13
N PHE A 45 -20.20 12.45 -20.46
CA PHE A 45 -19.80 11.13 -19.95
C PHE A 45 -20.37 10.02 -20.81
N HIS A 46 -19.64 8.92 -20.92
CA HIS A 46 -20.10 7.77 -21.66
C HIS A 46 -20.86 6.80 -20.75
N VAL A 47 -22.04 6.35 -21.19
CA VAL A 47 -22.93 5.51 -20.37
C VAL A 47 -22.32 4.12 -20.12
N ARG A 48 -21.57 3.56 -21.09
CA ARG A 48 -20.95 2.23 -20.92
C ARG A 48 -19.88 2.23 -19.84
N ASP A 49 -19.19 3.35 -19.63
CA ASP A 49 -18.17 3.48 -18.59
C ASP A 49 -18.83 3.43 -17.21
N GLY A 50 -20.04 4.01 -17.11
CA GLY A 50 -20.88 3.88 -15.92
C GLY A 50 -21.22 2.42 -15.59
N LEU A 51 -21.62 1.64 -16.60
CA LEU A 51 -21.87 0.20 -16.42
C LEU A 51 -20.60 -0.55 -16.01
N GLY A 52 -19.47 -0.26 -16.65
CA GLY A 52 -18.17 -0.84 -16.29
C GLY A 52 -17.79 -0.58 -14.84
N ILE A 53 -17.96 0.65 -14.36
CA ILE A 53 -17.72 1.04 -12.97
C ILE A 53 -18.66 0.28 -12.02
N GLN A 54 -19.95 0.15 -12.33
CA GLN A 54 -20.88 -0.63 -11.51
C GLN A 54 -20.46 -2.10 -11.42
N LEU A 55 -20.05 -2.71 -12.53
CA LEU A 55 -19.61 -4.10 -12.56
C LEU A 55 -18.32 -4.30 -11.74
N LEU A 56 -17.36 -3.38 -11.85
CA LEU A 56 -16.15 -3.40 -11.02
C LEU A 56 -16.50 -3.32 -9.54
N ARG A 57 -17.39 -2.40 -9.15
CA ARG A 57 -17.84 -2.29 -7.75
C ARG A 57 -18.57 -3.55 -7.28
N ALA A 58 -19.44 -4.13 -8.10
CA ALA A 58 -20.14 -5.37 -7.79
C ALA A 58 -19.19 -6.57 -7.61
N SER A 59 -18.00 -6.53 -8.24
CA SER A 59 -16.94 -7.53 -8.02
C SER A 59 -16.16 -7.35 -6.70
N GLY A 60 -16.48 -6.32 -5.93
CA GLY A 60 -15.82 -5.99 -4.66
C GLY A 60 -14.61 -5.07 -4.79
N LEU A 61 -14.28 -4.60 -6.00
CA LEU A 61 -13.24 -3.58 -6.18
C LEU A 61 -13.75 -2.21 -5.71
N LYS A 62 -12.90 -1.50 -4.98
CA LYS A 62 -13.11 -0.09 -4.67
C LYS A 62 -12.84 0.76 -5.90
N VAL A 63 -13.79 1.61 -6.30
CA VAL A 63 -13.58 2.50 -7.45
C VAL A 63 -13.56 3.93 -6.95
N GLY A 64 -12.56 4.70 -7.38
CA GLY A 64 -12.51 6.13 -7.12
C GLY A 64 -12.26 6.97 -8.35
N ILE A 65 -12.59 8.25 -8.25
CA ILE A 65 -12.38 9.24 -9.30
C ILE A 65 -11.39 10.29 -8.79
N LEU A 66 -10.43 10.64 -9.63
CA LEU A 66 -9.41 11.64 -9.34
C LEU A 66 -9.36 12.66 -10.49
N SER A 67 -9.80 13.89 -10.21
CA SER A 67 -9.93 14.98 -11.19
C SER A 67 -9.15 16.20 -10.76
N GLY A 68 -8.50 16.85 -11.73
CA GLY A 68 -7.74 18.06 -11.48
C GLY A 68 -8.59 19.29 -11.15
N LYS A 69 -9.78 19.37 -11.73
CA LYS A 69 -10.70 20.49 -11.48
C LYS A 69 -11.78 20.11 -10.46
N VAL A 70 -12.17 21.06 -9.63
CA VAL A 70 -13.40 20.98 -8.84
C VAL A 70 -14.58 21.18 -9.79
N SER A 71 -15.44 20.17 -9.92
CA SER A 71 -16.58 20.21 -10.83
C SER A 71 -17.80 19.56 -10.20
N ASN A 72 -18.88 20.34 -10.05
CA ASN A 72 -20.16 19.85 -9.53
C ASN A 72 -20.74 18.74 -10.42
N VAL A 73 -20.46 18.78 -11.73
CA VAL A 73 -20.89 17.72 -12.67
C VAL A 73 -20.18 16.41 -12.37
N VAL A 74 -18.87 16.43 -12.12
CA VAL A 74 -18.10 15.23 -11.74
C VAL A 74 -18.59 14.71 -10.38
N LYS A 75 -18.82 15.60 -9.41
CA LYS A 75 -19.33 15.21 -8.09
C LYS A 75 -20.67 14.49 -8.19
N ARG A 76 -21.62 15.06 -8.94
CA ARG A 76 -22.93 14.43 -9.17
C ARG A 76 -22.82 13.09 -9.88
N ARG A 77 -21.93 12.97 -10.87
CA ARG A 77 -21.69 11.72 -11.59
C ARG A 77 -21.07 10.65 -10.69
N ALA A 78 -20.13 11.04 -9.84
CA ALA A 78 -19.50 10.17 -8.85
C ALA A 78 -20.53 9.63 -7.84
N GLU A 79 -21.42 10.49 -7.34
CA GLU A 79 -22.53 10.12 -6.46
C GLU A 79 -23.50 9.15 -7.16
N GLU A 80 -23.88 9.42 -8.42
CA GLU A 80 -24.75 8.54 -9.22
C GLU A 80 -24.15 7.14 -9.42
N LEU A 81 -22.83 7.07 -9.63
CA LEU A 81 -22.10 5.81 -9.76
C LEU A 81 -21.77 5.16 -8.40
N GLY A 82 -22.01 5.89 -7.30
CA GLY A 82 -21.70 5.45 -5.95
C GLY A 82 -20.22 5.17 -5.72
N VAL A 83 -19.31 5.85 -6.41
CA VAL A 83 -17.86 5.58 -6.27
C VAL A 83 -17.41 5.72 -4.82
N ASP A 84 -16.50 4.86 -4.39
CA ASP A 84 -16.06 4.75 -3.00
C ASP A 84 -15.17 5.93 -2.58
N VAL A 85 -14.43 6.52 -3.52
CA VAL A 85 -13.49 7.62 -3.27
C VAL A 85 -13.62 8.70 -4.35
N LEU A 86 -13.82 9.95 -3.95
CA LEU A 86 -13.87 11.09 -4.87
C LEU A 86 -12.85 12.15 -4.46
N LEU A 87 -11.86 12.37 -5.32
CA LEU A 87 -10.79 13.34 -5.14
C LEU A 87 -10.88 14.39 -6.26
N LEU A 88 -11.20 15.64 -5.88
CA LEU A 88 -11.38 16.76 -6.80
C LEU A 88 -10.42 17.90 -6.47
N GLY A 89 -10.07 18.70 -7.47
CA GLY A 89 -9.19 19.86 -7.28
C GLY A 89 -7.70 19.51 -7.22
N ILE A 90 -7.32 18.31 -7.67
CA ILE A 90 -5.92 17.87 -7.70
C ILE A 90 -5.31 18.25 -9.06
N GLU A 91 -5.18 19.55 -9.32
CA GLU A 91 -4.78 20.10 -10.63
C GLU A 91 -3.50 19.48 -11.15
N ASP A 92 -2.58 19.18 -10.24
CA ASP A 92 -1.39 18.40 -10.52
C ASP A 92 -1.35 17.15 -9.63
N LYS A 93 -1.69 16.02 -10.25
CA LYS A 93 -1.66 14.69 -9.63
C LYS A 93 -0.26 14.31 -9.18
N VAL A 94 0.76 14.82 -9.88
CA VAL A 94 2.17 14.66 -9.51
C VAL A 94 2.43 15.47 -8.25
N THR A 95 1.99 16.74 -8.19
CA THR A 95 2.09 17.54 -6.95
C THR A 95 1.35 16.89 -5.78
N GLY A 96 0.12 16.39 -5.95
CA GLY A 96 -0.62 15.71 -4.86
C GLY A 96 0.05 14.42 -4.39
N PHE A 97 0.65 13.66 -5.32
CA PHE A 97 1.49 12.52 -5.00
C PHE A 97 2.77 12.94 -4.27
N GLU A 98 3.48 13.95 -4.77
CA GLU A 98 4.68 14.51 -4.16
C GLU A 98 4.42 15.08 -2.76
N GLU A 99 3.27 15.72 -2.53
CA GLU A 99 2.86 16.19 -1.21
C GLU A 99 2.62 15.02 -0.25
N SER A 100 1.99 13.95 -0.73
CA SER A 100 1.78 12.73 0.05
C SER A 100 3.11 12.06 0.42
N LEU A 101 4.06 12.02 -0.53
CA LEU A 101 5.42 11.54 -0.30
C LEU A 101 6.20 12.43 0.68
N LYS A 102 6.08 13.76 0.56
CA LYS A 102 6.65 14.74 1.51
C LYS A 102 6.10 14.53 2.92
N LYS A 103 4.79 14.33 3.06
CA LYS A 103 4.16 14.00 4.35
C LYS A 103 4.68 12.68 4.92
N LEU A 104 4.94 11.70 4.06
CA LEU A 104 5.56 10.42 4.41
C LEU A 104 7.07 10.54 4.70
N GLY A 105 7.72 11.64 4.33
CA GLY A 105 9.16 11.88 4.53
C GLY A 105 10.06 11.24 3.46
N VAL A 106 9.50 10.79 2.34
CA VAL A 106 10.22 10.10 1.26
C VAL A 106 10.06 10.81 -0.08
N THR A 107 10.88 10.42 -1.05
CA THR A 107 10.85 10.88 -2.44
C THR A 107 10.61 9.69 -3.38
N PRO A 108 10.22 9.89 -4.64
CA PRO A 108 10.06 8.80 -5.59
C PRO A 108 11.32 7.93 -5.73
N ASP A 109 12.50 8.54 -5.63
CA ASP A 109 13.79 7.85 -5.74
C ASP A 109 14.12 6.97 -4.54
N ASP A 110 13.42 7.12 -3.41
CA ASP A 110 13.64 6.28 -2.24
C ASP A 110 13.06 4.87 -2.39
N PHE A 111 12.06 4.69 -3.27
CA PHE A 111 11.37 3.42 -3.48
C PHE A 111 12.17 2.49 -4.37
N ASP A 112 12.17 1.19 -4.07
CA ASP A 112 12.76 0.18 -4.95
C ASP A 112 11.92 0.06 -6.25
N PRO A 113 12.45 0.44 -7.43
CA PRO A 113 11.66 0.44 -8.66
C PRO A 113 11.32 -0.97 -9.16
N ARG A 114 11.96 -2.01 -8.60
CA ARG A 114 11.68 -3.40 -8.97
C ARG A 114 10.33 -3.88 -8.44
N PHE A 115 9.85 -3.29 -7.34
CA PHE A 115 8.72 -3.81 -6.59
C PHE A 115 7.77 -2.71 -6.14
N ALA A 116 6.47 -2.90 -6.39
CA ALA A 116 5.46 -1.94 -5.96
C ALA A 116 5.05 -2.17 -4.51
N PRO A 117 4.70 -1.11 -3.74
CA PRO A 117 4.02 -1.26 -2.46
C PRO A 117 2.69 -2.02 -2.62
N GLN A 118 2.37 -2.89 -1.67
CA GLN A 118 1.14 -3.71 -1.71
C GLN A 118 0.51 -3.86 -0.32
N CYS A 119 -0.82 -3.88 -0.27
CA CYS A 119 -1.55 -4.32 0.91
C CYS A 119 -1.51 -5.85 0.97
N VAL A 120 -0.95 -6.40 2.05
CA VAL A 120 -0.79 -7.85 2.24
C VAL A 120 -1.36 -8.22 3.60
N SER A 121 -2.06 -9.36 3.68
CA SER A 121 -2.58 -9.91 4.93
C SER A 121 -2.22 -11.39 5.05
N THR A 122 -1.70 -11.76 6.22
CA THR A 122 -1.61 -13.14 6.71
C THR A 122 -2.48 -13.32 7.96
N GLY A 123 -3.55 -12.53 8.08
CA GLY A 123 -4.44 -12.45 9.23
C GLY A 123 -4.81 -11.00 9.55
N VAL A 124 -3.80 -10.14 9.66
CA VAL A 124 -3.94 -8.69 9.86
C VAL A 124 -3.26 -7.96 8.70
N PRO A 125 -3.94 -7.05 7.99
CA PRO A 125 -3.39 -6.40 6.80
C PRO A 125 -2.42 -5.26 7.09
N PHE A 126 -1.34 -5.19 6.33
CA PHE A 126 -0.34 -4.13 6.34
C PHE A 126 0.00 -3.66 4.92
N ILE A 127 0.33 -2.38 4.75
CA ILE A 127 0.97 -1.90 3.51
C ILE A 127 2.46 -2.23 3.58
N ILE A 128 2.92 -3.13 2.72
CA ILE A 128 4.33 -3.49 2.58
C ILE A 128 4.97 -2.57 1.54
N THR A 129 6.00 -1.82 1.94
CA THR A 129 6.61 -0.76 1.14
C THR A 129 8.13 -0.95 1.01
N PRO A 130 8.63 -1.32 -0.18
CA PRO A 130 10.06 -1.51 -0.42
C PRO A 130 10.79 -0.17 -0.65
N LEU A 131 11.86 0.07 0.10
CA LEU A 131 12.74 1.22 -0.01
C LEU A 131 14.18 0.78 -0.30
N LYS A 132 14.98 1.66 -0.90
CA LYS A 132 16.36 1.34 -1.31
C LYS A 132 17.37 1.39 -0.17
N SER A 133 17.12 2.20 0.87
CA SER A 133 18.16 2.58 1.84
C SER A 133 17.67 2.70 3.28
N LEU A 134 18.60 2.59 4.23
CA LEU A 134 18.34 2.88 5.64
C LEU A 134 17.96 4.34 5.85
N ASP A 135 18.55 5.26 5.08
CA ASP A 135 18.21 6.68 5.15
C ASP A 135 16.72 6.91 4.84
N ALA A 136 16.23 6.30 3.75
CA ALA A 136 14.82 6.36 3.40
C ALA A 136 13.95 5.77 4.52
N VAL A 137 14.27 4.57 5.02
CA VAL A 137 13.54 3.92 6.11
C VAL A 137 13.45 4.81 7.36
N ARG A 138 14.55 5.47 7.76
CA ARG A 138 14.59 6.39 8.92
C ARG A 138 13.70 7.62 8.74
N ARG A 139 13.63 8.17 7.53
CA ARG A 139 12.86 9.38 7.27
C ARG A 139 11.36 9.16 7.24
N VAL A 140 10.91 7.91 7.07
CA VAL A 140 9.48 7.60 6.98
C VAL A 140 8.74 8.07 8.23
N LYS A 141 7.67 8.84 8.02
CA LYS A 141 6.73 9.30 9.04
C LYS A 141 5.32 8.95 8.63
N LEU A 142 4.67 8.12 9.43
CA LEU A 142 3.26 7.84 9.27
C LEU A 142 2.45 8.87 10.07
N ASN A 143 1.39 9.41 9.47
CA ASN A 143 0.51 10.38 10.13
C ASN A 143 -0.96 10.01 9.85
N ASN A 144 -1.85 10.66 10.61
CA ASN A 144 -3.29 10.40 10.55
C ASN A 144 -3.88 10.65 9.16
N ASP A 145 -3.45 11.70 8.45
CA ASP A 145 -3.94 12.01 7.10
C ASP A 145 -3.66 10.84 6.15
N ASN A 146 -2.40 10.38 6.11
CA ASN A 146 -1.95 9.31 5.23
C ASN A 146 -2.65 7.99 5.58
N MET A 147 -2.79 7.69 6.87
CA MET A 147 -3.49 6.48 7.31
C MET A 147 -4.99 6.51 7.04
N THR A 148 -5.62 7.67 7.18
CA THR A 148 -7.04 7.84 6.84
C THR A 148 -7.27 7.62 5.35
N ALA A 149 -6.41 8.18 4.50
CA ALA A 149 -6.47 7.97 3.06
C ALA A 149 -6.27 6.49 2.68
N LEU A 150 -5.32 5.80 3.31
CA LEU A 150 -5.11 4.37 3.09
C LEU A 150 -6.30 3.53 3.58
N ARG A 151 -6.88 3.86 4.74
CA ARG A 151 -8.04 3.14 5.29
C ARG A 151 -9.34 3.38 4.53
N ALA A 152 -9.46 4.50 3.82
CA ALA A 152 -10.57 4.69 2.88
C ALA A 152 -10.55 3.63 1.75
N VAL A 153 -9.36 3.13 1.39
CA VAL A 153 -9.18 2.07 0.39
C VAL A 153 -9.12 0.67 1.03
N PHE A 154 -8.46 0.55 2.19
CA PHE A 154 -8.25 -0.68 2.94
C PHE A 154 -8.79 -0.53 4.37
N PRO A 155 -10.12 -0.70 4.58
CA PRO A 155 -10.76 -0.37 5.86
C PRO A 155 -10.15 -1.05 7.09
N ASP A 156 -9.71 -2.30 6.93
CA ASP A 156 -9.16 -3.12 8.01
C ASP A 156 -7.64 -2.94 8.20
N LEU A 157 -7.01 -1.97 7.50
CA LEU A 157 -5.57 -1.77 7.53
C LEU A 157 -5.07 -1.41 8.94
N ASP A 158 -4.15 -2.22 9.45
CA ASP A 158 -3.59 -2.04 10.78
C ASP A 158 -2.44 -1.02 10.78
N GLY A 159 -1.53 -1.15 9.81
CA GLY A 159 -0.40 -0.24 9.69
C GLY A 159 0.41 -0.37 8.40
N MET A 160 1.59 0.22 8.41
CA MET A 160 2.53 0.22 7.30
C MET A 160 3.86 -0.40 7.73
N LEU A 161 4.35 -1.34 6.92
CA LEU A 161 5.70 -1.88 7.04
C LEU A 161 6.56 -1.31 5.91
N VAL A 162 7.62 -0.60 6.27
CA VAL A 162 8.67 -0.17 5.33
C VAL A 162 9.90 -1.04 5.53
N PHE A 163 10.59 -1.37 4.44
CA PHE A 163 11.80 -2.18 4.53
C PHE A 163 12.87 -1.79 3.50
N SER A 164 14.12 -2.14 3.80
CA SER A 164 15.28 -1.90 2.93
C SER A 164 16.26 -3.08 2.99
N PRO A 165 16.99 -3.38 1.89
CA PRO A 165 18.09 -4.35 1.92
C PRO A 165 19.34 -3.84 2.65
N GLN A 166 19.47 -2.53 2.89
CA GLN A 166 20.53 -2.01 3.74
C GLN A 166 20.19 -2.28 5.21
N THR A 167 21.17 -2.78 5.95
CA THR A 167 21.05 -3.18 7.36
C THR A 167 22.12 -2.51 8.22
N TYR A 168 21.81 -2.30 9.50
CA TYR A 168 22.77 -1.88 10.50
C TYR A 168 23.79 -2.97 10.81
N ARG A 169 23.38 -4.24 10.66
CA ARG A 169 24.24 -5.41 10.85
C ARG A 169 24.39 -6.21 9.55
N PRO A 170 25.61 -6.43 9.06
CA PRO A 170 25.85 -7.05 7.76
C PRO A 170 25.39 -8.52 7.69
N GLU A 171 25.22 -9.20 8.82
CA GLU A 171 24.66 -10.56 8.87
C GLU A 171 23.14 -10.62 8.65
N ASN A 172 22.45 -9.47 8.70
CA ASN A 172 21.01 -9.38 8.46
C ASN A 172 20.72 -9.06 7.00
N HIS A 173 19.56 -9.51 6.52
CA HIS A 173 19.18 -9.40 5.12
C HIS A 173 18.35 -8.15 4.84
N LEU A 174 17.46 -7.77 5.78
CA LEU A 174 16.58 -6.62 5.63
C LEU A 174 16.47 -5.83 6.94
N ASN A 175 16.33 -4.52 6.81
CA ASN A 175 15.91 -3.63 7.88
C ASN A 175 14.43 -3.27 7.70
N VAL A 176 13.68 -3.26 8.79
CA VAL A 176 12.22 -3.06 8.81
C VAL A 176 11.82 -2.06 9.90
N ARG A 177 10.85 -1.21 9.57
CA ARG A 177 10.03 -0.48 10.56
C ARG A 177 8.57 -0.80 10.34
N VAL A 178 7.83 -0.94 11.43
CA VAL A 178 6.37 -1.14 11.42
C VAL A 178 5.73 0.03 12.14
N LEU A 179 4.95 0.79 11.39
CA LEU A 179 4.41 2.08 11.77
C LEU A 179 2.88 1.99 11.86
N PHE A 180 2.34 2.64 12.89
CA PHE A 180 0.90 2.76 13.15
C PHE A 180 0.48 4.24 13.15
N ASP A 181 -0.82 4.50 13.14
CA ASP A 181 -1.36 5.86 13.17
C ASP A 181 -1.16 6.59 14.52
N GLY A 182 -0.79 5.88 15.59
CA GLY A 182 -0.60 6.44 16.92
C GLY A 182 -1.90 6.91 17.58
N LEU A 183 -3.07 6.59 17.02
CA LEU A 183 -4.37 6.86 17.65
C LEU A 183 -4.63 5.91 18.82
N ILE A 184 -4.08 4.70 18.75
CA ILE A 184 -4.15 3.67 19.79
C ILE A 184 -2.77 3.01 19.91
N GLY A 185 -2.11 3.14 21.06
CA GLY A 185 -0.82 2.50 21.34
C GLY A 185 0.40 3.25 20.82
N GLU A 186 1.53 2.55 20.74
CA GLU A 186 2.80 3.12 20.28
C GLU A 186 2.78 3.34 18.76
N PRO A 187 3.32 4.45 18.25
CA PRO A 187 3.34 4.76 16.82
C PRO A 187 4.27 3.84 16.01
N GLU A 188 5.16 3.11 16.69
CA GLU A 188 6.09 2.15 16.11
C GLU A 188 6.35 1.01 17.09
N ASP A 189 6.41 -0.22 16.57
CA ASP A 189 6.63 -1.41 17.38
C ASP A 189 8.03 -2.01 17.14
N ALA A 190 8.58 -2.61 18.20
CA ALA A 190 9.92 -3.16 18.26
C ALA A 190 10.04 -4.50 17.51
N ALA A 191 8.98 -5.30 17.50
CA ALA A 191 8.93 -6.59 16.82
C ALA A 191 7.49 -7.00 16.52
N THR A 192 7.08 -6.89 15.25
CA THR A 192 5.69 -7.12 14.87
C THR A 192 5.57 -8.40 14.03
N GLY A 193 5.17 -9.49 14.66
CA GLY A 193 5.04 -10.79 14.00
C GLY A 193 4.06 -10.79 12.83
N ALA A 194 2.89 -10.17 13.00
CA ALA A 194 1.85 -10.12 11.96
C ALA A 194 2.32 -9.37 10.70
N ALA A 195 2.94 -8.20 10.87
CA ALA A 195 3.47 -7.41 9.76
C ALA A 195 4.64 -8.13 9.06
N ASN A 196 5.53 -8.77 9.82
CA ASN A 196 6.62 -9.57 9.25
C ASN A 196 6.13 -10.84 8.54
N GLY A 197 4.99 -11.40 8.94
CA GLY A 197 4.32 -12.47 8.20
C GLY A 197 3.86 -11.98 6.82
N CYS A 198 3.24 -10.80 6.78
CA CYS A 198 2.87 -10.14 5.52
C CYS A 198 4.09 -9.83 4.65
N LEU A 199 5.20 -9.38 5.24
CA LEU A 199 6.47 -9.18 4.53
C LEU A 199 6.99 -10.49 3.93
N ALA A 200 7.02 -11.59 4.69
CA ALA A 200 7.49 -12.88 4.20
C ALA A 200 6.65 -13.36 2.99
N ALA A 201 5.32 -13.23 3.06
CA ALA A 201 4.43 -13.54 1.94
C ALA A 201 4.70 -12.65 0.73
N TYR A 202 4.86 -11.34 0.94
CA TYR A 202 5.20 -10.38 -0.11
C TYR A 202 6.50 -10.76 -0.82
N LEU A 203 7.58 -11.00 -0.06
CA LEU A 203 8.90 -11.32 -0.58
C LEU A 203 8.89 -12.59 -1.44
N ALA A 204 8.17 -13.64 -1.00
CA ALA A 204 7.98 -14.86 -1.77
C ALA A 204 7.18 -14.61 -3.05
N GLN A 205 6.05 -13.90 -2.96
CA GLN A 205 5.16 -13.63 -4.09
C GLN A 205 5.83 -12.84 -5.20
N VAL A 206 6.62 -11.81 -4.84
CA VAL A 206 7.32 -10.96 -5.81
C VAL A 206 8.70 -11.51 -6.18
N ARG A 207 9.08 -12.67 -5.61
CA ARG A 207 10.40 -13.29 -5.78
C ARG A 207 11.53 -12.32 -5.52
N TYR A 208 11.47 -11.62 -4.39
CA TYR A 208 12.39 -10.52 -4.05
C TYR A 208 13.87 -10.95 -4.11
N PHE A 209 14.18 -12.17 -3.67
CA PHE A 209 15.51 -12.77 -3.72
C PHE A 209 15.77 -13.62 -4.99
N GLY A 210 14.96 -13.46 -6.04
CA GLY A 210 15.03 -14.23 -7.29
C GLY A 210 14.34 -15.60 -7.23
N THR A 211 13.79 -15.98 -6.08
CA THR A 211 13.05 -17.23 -5.85
C THR A 211 11.81 -16.96 -4.99
N ASP A 212 10.85 -17.88 -5.00
CA ASP A 212 9.65 -17.87 -4.14
C ASP A 212 9.92 -18.44 -2.73
N VAL A 213 11.16 -18.87 -2.46
CA VAL A 213 11.63 -19.28 -1.14
C VAL A 213 12.28 -18.11 -0.40
N VAL A 214 11.80 -17.82 0.79
CA VAL A 214 12.36 -16.83 1.71
C VAL A 214 12.95 -17.58 2.90
N ASP A 215 14.20 -17.30 3.22
CA ASP A 215 14.85 -17.65 4.49
C ASP A 215 15.77 -16.47 4.84
N CYS A 216 15.26 -15.52 5.63
CA CYS A 216 15.95 -14.26 5.85
C CYS A 216 15.87 -13.77 7.29
N ARG A 217 16.92 -13.04 7.67
CA ARG A 217 17.07 -12.36 8.97
C ARG A 217 16.65 -10.91 8.81
N VAL A 218 15.70 -10.48 9.63
CA VAL A 218 15.11 -9.14 9.59
C VAL A 218 15.35 -8.43 10.90
N GLU A 219 15.97 -7.26 10.83
CA GLU A 219 16.15 -6.38 11.99
C GLU A 219 15.05 -5.32 12.06
N GLN A 220 14.51 -5.11 13.26
CA GLN A 220 13.45 -4.15 13.53
C GLN A 220 13.74 -3.38 14.83
N GLY A 221 13.13 -2.20 14.98
CA GLY A 221 13.09 -1.43 16.23
C GLY A 221 14.38 -0.65 16.53
N TYR A 222 15.24 -0.45 15.53
CA TYR A 222 16.47 0.34 15.68
C TYR A 222 16.15 1.82 15.93
N GLU A 223 15.18 2.37 15.21
CA GLU A 223 14.79 3.79 15.29
C GLU A 223 14.14 4.16 16.63
N ILE A 224 13.62 3.18 17.38
CA ILE A 224 13.03 3.36 18.71
C ILE A 224 13.89 2.76 19.84
N ASN A 225 15.15 2.41 19.57
CA ASN A 225 16.08 1.80 20.55
C ASN A 225 15.58 0.52 21.22
N ARG A 226 14.70 -0.24 20.56
CA ARG A 226 14.18 -1.55 21.02
C ARG A 226 14.48 -2.60 19.97
N ARG A 227 15.77 -2.91 19.82
CA ARG A 227 16.29 -3.76 18.75
C ARG A 227 15.76 -5.18 18.88
N SER A 228 15.20 -5.69 17.79
CA SER A 228 14.72 -7.05 17.67
C SER A 228 15.22 -7.70 16.40
N LEU A 229 15.32 -9.03 16.43
CA LEU A 229 15.66 -9.86 15.29
C LEU A 229 14.54 -10.86 15.04
N LEU A 230 13.99 -10.82 13.83
CA LEU A 230 13.00 -11.76 13.34
C LEU A 230 13.63 -12.67 12.28
N LEU A 231 13.20 -13.92 12.26
CA LEU A 231 13.59 -14.94 11.30
C LEU A 231 12.36 -15.26 10.45
N LEU A 232 12.42 -14.93 9.17
CA LEU A 232 11.30 -15.14 8.25
C LEU A 232 11.60 -16.32 7.36
N LYS A 233 10.64 -17.24 7.27
CA LYS A 233 10.62 -18.27 6.24
C LYS A 233 9.30 -18.22 5.49
N ALA A 234 9.38 -18.32 4.17
CA ALA A 234 8.20 -18.52 3.34
C ALA A 234 8.53 -19.34 2.10
N HIS A 235 7.57 -20.08 1.58
CA HIS A 235 7.70 -20.78 0.30
C HIS A 235 6.32 -21.03 -0.29
N THR A 236 6.26 -21.16 -1.62
CA THR A 236 5.04 -21.58 -2.30
C THR A 236 4.91 -23.09 -2.27
N GLN A 237 3.78 -23.58 -1.75
CA GLN A 237 3.40 -24.99 -1.75
C GLN A 237 1.94 -25.11 -2.15
N ASP A 238 1.64 -25.97 -3.12
CA ASP A 238 0.28 -26.24 -3.61
C ASP A 238 -0.50 -24.98 -4.05
N GLY A 239 0.21 -23.97 -4.58
CA GLY A 239 -0.38 -22.71 -5.03
C GLY A 239 -0.63 -21.68 -3.91
N GLU A 240 -0.36 -22.05 -2.65
CA GLU A 240 -0.43 -21.16 -1.49
C GLU A 240 0.96 -20.77 -1.00
N ILE A 241 1.07 -19.64 -0.29
CA ILE A 241 2.33 -19.21 0.32
C ILE A 241 2.29 -19.57 1.80
N GLN A 242 3.13 -20.54 2.20
CA GLN A 242 3.33 -20.90 3.60
C GLN A 242 4.29 -19.91 4.24
N VAL A 243 3.94 -19.41 5.43
CA VAL A 243 4.69 -18.36 6.13
C VAL A 243 4.99 -18.78 7.56
N HIS A 244 6.25 -18.61 7.97
CA HIS A 244 6.69 -18.79 9.34
C HIS A 244 7.49 -17.58 9.79
N VAL A 245 7.13 -17.04 10.95
CA VAL A 245 7.86 -15.96 11.62
C VAL A 245 8.36 -16.48 12.95
N GLY A 246 9.67 -16.43 13.14
CA GLY A 246 10.34 -16.85 14.37
C GLY A 246 11.21 -15.74 14.94
N GLY A 247 11.73 -15.99 16.14
CA GLY A 247 12.64 -15.09 16.83
C GLY A 247 13.20 -15.76 18.07
N GLN A 248 14.28 -15.20 18.61
CA GLN A 248 14.78 -15.62 19.92
C GLN A 248 14.13 -14.78 21.00
N VAL A 249 13.72 -15.43 22.08
CA VAL A 249 13.16 -14.77 23.28
C VAL A 249 14.15 -14.88 24.42
N VAL A 250 14.21 -13.83 25.25
CA VAL A 250 14.98 -13.81 26.48
C VAL A 250 14.01 -13.57 27.63
N LEU A 251 14.03 -14.46 28.63
CA LEU A 251 13.21 -14.29 29.82
C LEU A 251 13.71 -13.08 30.62
N VAL A 252 12.89 -12.04 30.74
CA VAL A 252 13.22 -10.81 31.48
C VAL A 252 12.78 -10.90 32.93
N ALA A 253 11.56 -11.37 33.18
CA ALA A 253 11.00 -11.54 34.52
C ALA A 253 9.98 -12.67 34.54
N ARG A 254 9.82 -13.29 35.70
CA ARG A 254 8.79 -14.29 36.00
C ARG A 254 8.24 -14.02 37.40
N GLY A 255 6.93 -14.10 37.56
CA GLY A 255 6.25 -13.93 38.85
C GLY A 255 4.91 -14.64 38.86
N GLU A 256 4.25 -14.60 40.01
CA GLU A 256 2.90 -15.13 40.22
C GLU A 256 1.95 -13.95 40.43
N LEU A 257 0.84 -13.91 39.68
CA LEU A 257 -0.22 -12.93 39.89
C LEU A 257 -1.22 -13.54 40.88
N LEU A 258 -1.24 -13.02 42.10
CA LEU A 258 -2.25 -13.37 43.10
C LEU A 258 -3.44 -12.43 42.88
N LEU A 259 -4.59 -13.02 42.54
CA LEU A 259 -5.88 -12.32 42.32
C LEU A 259 -6.66 -12.21 43.63
#